data_AF-A0A2E6ZBH6-F1
#
_entry.id   AF-A0A2E6ZBH6-F1
#
_cell.length_a   1.000
_cell.length_b   1.000
_cell.length_c   1.000
_cell.angle_alpha   90.00
_cell.angle_beta   90.00
_cell.angle_gamma   90.00
#
_symmetry.space_group_name_H-M   'P 1'
#
loop_
_entity.id
_entity.type
_entity.pdbx_description
1 polymer ?
#
loop_
_entity_poly.entity_id
_entity_poly.type
_entity_poly.pdbx_seq_one_letter_code
_entity_poly.pdbx_strand_id
1 'polypeptide(L)' 'MEKRVFTEIETAEYIGMSRSYLRQSRMEGHRKNRTPAPPFIRIGRSIRYLKEDLDKWLDEQPKYQHNEN' A
#
# COMPACT_ATOMS: atom_id res chain seq x y z
N MET A 1 -10.85 10.57 -17.66
CA MET A 1 -10.95 9.26 -16.98
C MET A 1 -9.87 9.22 -15.91
N GLU A 2 -10.22 8.86 -14.68
CA GLU A 2 -9.23 8.72 -13.60
C GLU A 2 -8.45 7.41 -13.73
N LYS A 3 -7.19 7.44 -13.31
CA LYS A 3 -6.31 6.27 -13.35
C LYS A 3 -6.72 5.27 -12.27
N ARG A 4 -7.07 4.05 -12.68
CA ARG A 4 -7.48 2.97 -11.77
C ARG A 4 -6.34 2.07 -11.30
N VAL A 5 -5.29 1.92 -12.10
CA VAL A 5 -4.24 0.92 -11.88
C VAL A 5 -2.88 1.58 -11.73
N PHE A 6 -2.18 1.27 -10.65
CA PHE A 6 -0.90 1.84 -10.26
C PHE A 6 0.22 0.80 -10.37
N THR A 7 1.40 1.25 -10.79
CA THR A 7 2.64 0.48 -10.71
C THR A 7 3.21 0.50 -9.29
N GLU A 8 4.22 -0.32 -9.02
CA GLU A 8 4.92 -0.30 -7.72
C GLU A 8 5.56 1.06 -7.39
N ILE A 9 6.05 1.78 -8.41
CA ILE A 9 6.65 3.11 -8.23
C ILE A 9 5.56 4.11 -7.79
N GLU A 10 4.48 4.15 -8.56
CA GLU A 10 3.39 5.10 -8.32
C GLU A 10 2.65 4.78 -7.04
N THR A 11 2.57 3.50 -6.65
CA THR A 11 1.97 3.10 -5.37
C THR A 11 2.79 3.60 -4.20
N ALA A 12 4.12 3.47 -4.27
CA ALA A 12 5.03 3.97 -3.25
C ALA A 12 4.86 5.49 -3.07
N GLU A 13 4.81 6.23 -4.18
CA GLU A 13 4.53 7.67 -4.18
C GLU A 13 3.15 7.99 -3.61
N TYR A 14 2.13 7.23 -4.01
CA TYR A 14 0.73 7.47 -3.64
C TYR A 14 0.47 7.30 -2.14
N ILE A 15 0.98 6.22 -1.54
CA ILE A 15 0.76 5.90 -0.12
C ILE A 15 1.85 6.48 0.80
N GLY A 16 2.83 7.21 0.25
CA GLY A 16 3.93 7.81 1.00
C GLY A 16 4.93 6.79 1.58
N MET A 17 5.12 5.65 0.93
CA MET A 17 6.03 4.57 1.36
C MET A 17 7.15 4.34 0.35
N SER A 18 8.14 3.51 0.70
CA SER A 18 9.22 3.15 -0.23
C SER A 18 8.89 1.93 -1.10
N ARG A 19 9.48 1.87 -2.30
CA ARG A 19 9.39 0.66 -3.15
C ARG A 19 9.98 -0.57 -2.46
N SER A 20 11.05 -0.39 -1.69
CA SER A 20 11.67 -1.48 -0.93
C SER A 20 10.73 -2.02 0.14
N TYR A 21 9.96 -1.16 0.81
CA TYR A 21 8.91 -1.56 1.74
C TYR A 21 7.87 -2.48 1.05
N LEU A 22 7.36 -2.08 -0.12
CA LEU A 22 6.41 -2.90 -0.88
C LEU A 22 7.01 -4.26 -1.29
N ARG A 23 8.27 -4.30 -1.69
CA ARG A 23 8.97 -5.55 -2.04
C ARG A 23 9.15 -6.47 -0.85
N GLN A 24 9.65 -5.93 0.26
CA GLN A 24 9.87 -6.69 1.49
C GLN A 24 8.54 -7.25 2.00
N SER A 25 7.47 -6.46 2.03
CA SER A 25 6.17 -6.95 2.48
C SER A 25 5.61 -8.08 1.62
N ARG A 26 5.89 -8.11 0.31
CA ARG A 26 5.49 -9.24 -0.55
C ARG A 26 6.31 -10.51 -0.28
N MET A 27 7.58 -10.37 0.05
CA MET A 27 8.48 -11.50 0.31
C MET A 27 8.31 -12.08 1.71
N GLU A 28 8.11 -11.22 2.70
CA GLU A 28 8.06 -11.61 4.11
C GLU A 28 6.66 -12.05 4.56
N GLY A 29 5.63 -11.74 3.78
CA GLY A 29 4.23 -11.96 4.16
C GLY A 29 3.77 -11.08 5.33
N HIS A 30 2.62 -11.41 5.91
CA HIS A 30 2.08 -10.71 7.07
C HIS A 30 2.80 -11.15 8.34
N ARG A 31 3.85 -10.43 8.74
CA ARG A 31 4.47 -10.60 10.06
C ARG A 31 3.63 -9.90 11.14
N LYS A 32 3.44 -10.56 12.29
CA LYS A 32 2.92 -9.89 13.50
C LYS A 32 3.80 -8.68 13.82
N ASN A 33 3.19 -7.53 14.05
CA ASN A 33 3.81 -6.25 14.42
C ASN A 33 4.48 -5.43 13.29
N ARG A 34 4.12 -5.65 12.02
CA ARG A 34 4.45 -4.71 10.94
C ARG A 34 3.17 -4.19 10.28
N THR A 35 3.20 -2.94 9.83
CA THR A 35 2.14 -2.40 8.96
C THR A 35 2.11 -3.25 7.68
N PRO A 36 1.01 -3.97 7.40
CA PRO A 36 0.91 -4.79 6.20
C PRO A 36 0.89 -3.86 4.98
N ALA A 37 1.57 -4.23 3.89
CA ALA A 37 1.46 -3.49 2.63
C ALA A 37 0.04 -3.62 2.03
N PRO A 38 -0.36 -2.67 1.17
CA PRO A 38 -1.63 -2.78 0.46
C PRO A 38 -1.72 -4.04 -0.43
N PRO A 39 -2.94 -4.55 -0.68
CA PRO A 39 -3.16 -5.65 -1.60
C PRO A 39 -2.61 -5.36 -3.01
N PHE A 40 -2.20 -6.42 -3.71
CA PHE A 40 -1.68 -6.29 -5.07
C PHE A 40 -2.25 -7.36 -6.00
N ILE A 41 -2.35 -7.03 -7.29
CA ILE A 41 -2.71 -7.94 -8.37
C ILE A 41 -1.46 -8.32 -9.14
N ARG A 42 -1.30 -9.62 -9.37
CA ARG A 42 -0.25 -10.15 -10.25
C ARG A 42 -0.82 -10.46 -11.62
N ILE A 43 -0.37 -9.72 -12.64
CA ILE A 43 -0.73 -9.93 -14.04
C ILE A 43 0.53 -10.42 -14.78
N GLY A 44 0.66 -11.74 -14.91
CA GLY A 44 1.88 -12.39 -15.39
C GLY A 44 3.09 -12.06 -14.52
N ARG A 45 4.04 -11.29 -15.07
CA ARG A 45 5.24 -10.80 -14.37
C ARG A 45 5.06 -9.44 -13.72
N SER A 46 3.97 -8.74 -14.02
CA SER A 46 3.70 -7.40 -13.53
C SER A 46 2.96 -7.44 -12.19
N ILE A 47 3.39 -6.59 -11.26
CA ILE A 47 2.64 -6.27 -10.03
C ILE A 47 1.91 -4.94 -10.26
N ARG A 48 0.63 -4.91 -9.88
CA ARG A 48 -0.25 -3.75 -10.00
C ARG A 48 -1.07 -3.57 -8.73
N TYR A 49 -1.49 -2.34 -8.48
CA TYR A 49 -2.33 -1.97 -7.35
C TYR A 49 -3.55 -1.23 -7.88
N LEU A 50 -4.73 -1.57 -7.38
CA LEU A 50 -5.95 -0.83 -7.72
C LEU A 50 -6.08 0.38 -6.81
N LYS A 51 -6.50 1.51 -7.37
CA LYS A 51 -6.75 2.74 -6.59
C LYS A 51 -7.68 2.46 -5.41
N GLU A 52 -8.77 1.74 -5.65
CA GLU A 52 -9.77 1.38 -4.62
C GLU A 52 -9.17 0.60 -3.44
N ASP A 53 -8.20 -0.29 -3.70
CA ASP A 53 -7.52 -1.04 -2.65
C ASP A 53 -6.50 -0.16 -1.89
N LEU A 54 -5.84 0.77 -2.59
CA LEU A 54 -4.92 1.73 -1.96
C LEU A 54 -5.66 2.72 -1.06
N ASP A 55 -6.78 3.26 -1.55
CA ASP A 55 -7.66 4.16 -0.79
C ASP A 55 -8.14 3.45 0.49
N LYS A 56 -8.70 2.24 0.34
CA LYS A 56 -9.18 1.44 1.46
C LYS A 56 -8.06 1.14 2.47
N TRP A 57 -6.87 0.80 1.99
CA TRP A 57 -5.73 0.55 2.86
C TRP A 57 -5.33 1.79 3.66
N LEU A 58 -5.36 2.98 3.05
CA LEU A 58 -5.09 4.24 3.74
C LEU A 58 -6.15 4.55 4.81
N ASP A 59 -7.42 4.29 4.50
CA ASP A 59 -8.54 4.50 5.42
C ASP A 59 -8.48 3.57 6.65
N GLU A 60 -7.95 2.36 6.48
CA GLU A 60 -7.75 1.39 7.56
C GLU A 60 -6.58 1.74 8.50
N GLN A 61 -5.73 2.72 8.16
CA GLN A 61 -4.60 3.09 9.00
C GLN A 61 -5.06 3.81 10.29
N PRO A 62 -4.43 3.53 11.44
CA PRO A 62 -4.72 4.24 12.68
C PRO A 62 -4.51 5.76 12.53
N LYS A 63 -5.55 6.53 12.80
CA LYS A 63 -5.46 7.99 12.86
C LYS A 63 -5.02 8.39 14.26
N TYR A 64 -3.80 8.87 14.39
CA TYR A 64 -3.34 9.46 15.65
C TYR A 64 -4.06 10.78 15.87
N GLN A 65 -4.94 10.82 16.87
CA GLN A 65 -5.50 12.07 17.37
C GLN A 65 -4.62 12.54 18.53
N HIS A 66 -3.90 13.64 18.33
CA HIS A 66 -3.24 14.33 19.44
C HIS A 66 -4.31 15.15 20.17
N ASN A 67 -4.80 14.63 21.29
CA ASN A 67 -5.68 15.41 22.16
C ASN A 67 -4.80 16.36 22.97
N GLU A 68 -4.77 17.63 22.60
CA GLU A 68 -4.24 18.70 23.46
C GLU A 68 -5.31 19.00 24.55
N ASN A 69 -4.90 18.91 25.82
CA ASN A 69 -5.67 19.36 26.98
C ASN A 69 -5.38 20.83 27.27
#